data_AF-A0A964AQN2-F1
#
_entry.id   AF-A0A964AQN2-F1
#
_cell.length_a   1.000
_cell.length_b   1.000
_cell.length_c   1.000
_cell.angle_alpha   90.00
_cell.angle_beta   90.00
_cell.angle_gamma   90.00
#
_symmetry.space_group_name_H-M   'P 1'
#
loop_
_entity.id
_entity.type
_entity.pdbx_description
1 polymer ?
#
loop_
_entity_poly.entity_id
_entity_poly.type
_entity_poly.pdbx_seq_one_letter_code
_entity_poly.pdbx_strand_id
1 'polypeptide(L)'
;MLTRPLLVALITVALAEPPLEPDAPAGPDPTAIRQAEYIRLSDELARYFQRQTWAGAQRTFGELEALGVPLDFEDYLAGAHAARQLGEMNQVYDRLTQAARLQPDREVVDWLWSIDQSYGQVALRTEPARGNSLDVSAMPFAPDQRSCVETARGRVAETGAYVGLLPAGEYVFGEQAFTVAPGQVPVELTVAPTKGRKPRDR
;
A
#
# COMPACT_ATOMS: atom_id res chain seq x y z
N MET A 1 -90.33 -26.31 -38.42
CA MET A 1 -89.49 -25.15 -38.05
C MET A 1 -89.84 -24.76 -36.63
N LEU A 2 -88.93 -24.95 -35.66
CA LEU A 2 -88.70 -24.05 -34.52
C LEU A 2 -87.52 -24.62 -33.71
N THR A 3 -86.39 -23.92 -33.82
CA THR A 3 -85.12 -24.18 -33.13
C THR A 3 -85.18 -23.53 -31.75
N ARG A 4 -84.87 -24.24 -30.67
CA ARG A 4 -84.64 -23.67 -29.33
C ARG A 4 -83.13 -23.50 -29.11
N PRO A 5 -82.63 -22.31 -28.71
CA PRO A 5 -81.20 -22.11 -28.49
C PRO A 5 -80.79 -22.54 -27.08
N LEU A 6 -79.59 -23.13 -26.99
CA LEU A 6 -78.86 -23.41 -25.76
C LEU A 6 -78.41 -22.09 -25.09
N LEU A 7 -78.60 -21.98 -23.78
CA LEU A 7 -78.04 -20.91 -22.95
C LEU A 7 -76.63 -21.36 -22.49
N VAL A 8 -75.58 -20.64 -22.91
CA VAL A 8 -74.21 -20.82 -22.41
C VAL A 8 -73.95 -19.74 -21.37
N ALA A 9 -73.72 -20.13 -20.12
CA ALA A 9 -73.28 -19.23 -19.06
C ALA A 9 -71.76 -19.02 -19.17
N LEU A 10 -71.34 -17.80 -19.48
CA LEU A 10 -69.95 -17.38 -19.35
C LEU A 10 -69.66 -17.10 -17.87
N ILE A 11 -68.77 -17.88 -17.27
CA ILE A 11 -68.17 -17.58 -15.96
C ILE A 11 -66.91 -16.75 -16.23
N THR A 12 -66.97 -15.46 -15.90
CA THR A 12 -65.79 -14.59 -15.92
C THR A 12 -65.08 -14.73 -14.57
N VAL A 13 -63.94 -15.43 -14.57
CA VAL A 13 -63.03 -15.48 -13.41
C VAL A 13 -62.18 -14.21 -13.44
N ALA A 14 -62.39 -13.30 -12.48
CA ALA A 14 -61.51 -12.17 -12.25
C ALA A 14 -60.23 -12.67 -11.55
N LEU A 15 -59.09 -12.61 -12.26
CA LEU A 15 -57.77 -12.78 -11.65
C LEU A 15 -57.49 -11.52 -10.83
N ALA A 16 -57.60 -11.61 -9.51
CA ALA A 16 -57.13 -10.56 -8.61
C ALA A 16 -55.60 -10.53 -8.67
N GLU A 17 -55.01 -9.39 -9.05
CA GLU A 17 -53.57 -9.17 -8.94
C GLU A 17 -53.15 -9.29 -7.47
N PRO A 18 -52.10 -10.06 -7.15
CA PRO A 18 -51.60 -10.13 -5.78
C PRO A 18 -51.12 -8.74 -5.34
N PRO A 19 -51.33 -8.37 -4.07
CA PRO A 19 -50.87 -7.08 -3.55
C PRO A 19 -49.35 -6.99 -3.70
N LEU A 20 -48.87 -5.89 -4.27
CA LEU A 20 -47.45 -5.53 -4.30
C LEU A 20 -46.92 -5.53 -2.86
N GLU A 21 -46.02 -6.46 -2.55
CA GLU A 21 -45.27 -6.43 -1.30
C GLU A 21 -44.50 -5.09 -1.24
N PRO A 22 -44.49 -4.40 -0.08
CA PRO A 22 -43.68 -3.19 0.07
C PRO A 22 -42.21 -3.57 -0.17
N ASP A 23 -41.54 -2.86 -1.09
CA ASP A 23 -40.11 -2.96 -1.33
C ASP A 23 -39.38 -3.01 0.02
N ALA A 24 -38.65 -4.11 0.27
CA ALA A 24 -37.80 -4.20 1.44
C ALA A 24 -36.89 -2.96 1.48
N PRO A 25 -36.67 -2.31 2.65
CA PRO A 25 -35.88 -1.10 2.70
C PRO A 25 -34.50 -1.40 2.08
N ALA A 26 -34.16 -0.67 1.01
CA ALA A 26 -32.85 -0.76 0.39
C ALA A 26 -31.80 -0.62 1.49
N GLY A 27 -30.86 -1.56 1.55
CA GLY A 27 -29.76 -1.52 2.52
C GLY A 27 -28.99 -0.19 2.42
N PRO A 28 -28.17 0.15 3.43
CA PRO A 28 -27.40 1.39 3.41
C PRO A 28 -26.57 1.50 2.12
N ASP A 29 -26.53 2.70 1.54
CA ASP A 29 -25.75 3.00 0.34
C ASP A 29 -24.28 2.57 0.55
N PRO A 30 -23.73 1.67 -0.30
CA PRO A 30 -22.34 1.26 -0.22
C PRO A 30 -21.33 2.42 -0.17
N THR A 31 -21.66 3.55 -0.80
CA THR A 31 -20.84 4.76 -0.77
C THR A 31 -20.80 5.38 0.62
N ALA A 32 -21.97 5.47 1.28
CA ALA A 32 -22.08 5.98 2.64
C ALA A 32 -21.35 5.08 3.65
N ILE A 33 -21.37 3.76 3.45
CA ILE A 33 -20.61 2.81 4.28
C ILE A 33 -19.11 3.06 4.16
N ARG A 34 -18.58 3.20 2.94
CA ARG A 34 -17.14 3.48 2.74
C ARG A 34 -16.74 4.83 3.33
N GLN A 35 -17.58 5.86 3.21
CA GLN A 35 -17.30 7.16 3.78
C GLN A 35 -17.28 7.14 5.31
N ALA A 36 -18.20 6.41 5.93
CA ALA A 36 -18.20 6.23 7.39
C ALA A 36 -16.95 5.48 7.86
N GLU A 37 -16.53 4.45 7.12
CA GLU A 37 -15.32 3.70 7.44
C GLU A 37 -14.04 4.52 7.24
N TYR A 38 -14.00 5.36 6.19
CA TYR A 38 -12.92 6.34 5.99
C TYR A 38 -12.76 7.25 7.22
N ILE A 39 -13.85 7.86 7.71
CA ILE A 39 -13.80 8.75 8.89
C ILE A 39 -13.24 8.01 10.10
N ARG A 40 -13.74 6.78 10.35
CA ARG A 40 -13.28 5.96 11.49
C ARG A 40 -11.78 5.65 11.41
N LEU A 41 -11.30 5.25 10.23
CA LEU A 41 -9.90 4.89 10.01
C LEU A 41 -8.98 6.12 10.01
N SER A 42 -9.41 7.26 9.48
CA SER A 42 -8.63 8.51 9.53
C SER A 42 -8.46 8.99 10.99
N ASP A 43 -9.51 8.94 11.80
CA ASP A 43 -9.42 9.22 13.25
C ASP A 43 -8.50 8.23 13.98
N GLU A 44 -8.48 6.97 13.56
CA GLU A 44 -7.56 5.96 14.10
C GLU A 44 -6.11 6.21 13.68
N LEU A 45 -5.86 6.55 12.41
CA LEU A 45 -4.55 6.90 11.87
C LEU A 45 -3.98 8.10 12.64
N ALA A 46 -4.76 9.17 12.82
CA ALA A 46 -4.36 10.36 13.56
C ALA A 46 -3.97 10.01 15.01
N ARG A 47 -4.72 9.12 15.67
CA ARG A 47 -4.39 8.66 17.04
C ARG A 47 -3.09 7.86 17.09
N TYR A 48 -2.84 6.95 16.15
CA TYR A 48 -1.57 6.22 16.10
C TYR A 48 -0.40 7.15 15.78
N PHE A 49 -0.59 8.10 14.87
CA PHE A 49 0.42 9.10 14.52
C PHE A 49 0.82 9.95 15.73
N GLN A 50 -0.15 10.51 16.45
CA GLN A 50 0.08 11.30 17.68
C GLN A 50 0.81 10.49 18.77
N ARG A 51 0.51 9.19 18.88
CA ARG A 51 1.14 8.27 19.84
C ARG A 51 2.45 7.67 19.34
N GLN A 52 2.91 8.06 18.15
CA GLN A 52 4.12 7.52 17.53
C GLN A 52 4.11 5.99 17.39
N THR A 53 2.92 5.40 17.20
CA THR A 53 2.73 3.96 17.03
C THR A 53 2.80 3.60 15.55
N TRP A 54 4.00 3.60 15.00
CA TRP A 54 4.24 3.58 13.55
C TRP A 54 3.70 2.34 12.83
N ALA A 55 3.84 1.15 13.41
CA ALA A 55 3.29 -0.08 12.82
C ALA A 55 1.75 -0.06 12.78
N GLY A 56 1.10 0.59 13.76
CA GLY A 56 -0.35 0.79 13.78
C GLY A 56 -0.79 1.78 12.71
N ALA A 57 -0.11 2.93 12.64
CA ALA A 57 -0.35 3.95 11.62
C ALA A 57 -0.17 3.38 10.19
N GLN A 58 0.91 2.63 9.94
CA GLN A 58 1.19 2.02 8.64
C GLN A 58 0.07 1.05 8.21
N ARG A 59 -0.41 0.19 9.12
CA ARG A 59 -1.49 -0.75 8.82
C ARG A 59 -2.79 0.00 8.51
N THR A 60 -3.15 0.95 9.36
CA THR A 60 -4.37 1.76 9.23
C THR A 60 -4.36 2.56 7.93
N PHE A 61 -3.22 3.11 7.54
CA PHE A 61 -3.07 3.79 6.25
C PHE A 61 -3.28 2.85 5.06
N GLY A 62 -2.74 1.63 5.11
CA GLY A 62 -2.99 0.63 4.07
C GLY A 62 -4.47 0.23 3.96
N GLU A 63 -5.18 0.18 5.10
CA GLU A 63 -6.64 -0.03 5.14
C GLU A 63 -7.40 1.15 4.50
N LEU A 64 -6.99 2.39 4.78
CA LEU A 64 -7.51 3.60 4.13
C LEU A 64 -7.33 3.57 2.60
N GLU A 65 -6.13 3.23 2.11
CA GLU A 65 -5.86 3.09 0.67
C GLU A 65 -6.78 2.03 0.03
N ALA A 66 -6.99 0.90 0.72
CA ALA A 66 -7.82 -0.19 0.23
C ALA A 66 -9.31 0.15 0.13
N LEU A 67 -9.81 1.16 0.85
CA LEU A 67 -11.20 1.62 0.72
C LEU A 67 -11.50 2.25 -0.64
N GLY A 68 -10.48 2.76 -1.33
CA GLY A 68 -10.64 3.48 -2.60
C GLY A 68 -11.40 4.81 -2.47
N VAL A 69 -11.50 5.35 -1.25
CA VAL A 69 -12.00 6.70 -0.98
C VAL A 69 -10.84 7.67 -1.13
N PRO A 70 -11.02 8.87 -1.74
CA PRO A 70 -9.98 9.88 -1.78
C PRO A 70 -9.51 10.25 -0.37
N LEU A 71 -8.21 10.09 -0.13
CA LEU A 71 -7.56 10.49 1.12
C LEU A 71 -7.20 11.98 1.08
N ASP A 72 -7.11 12.60 2.25
CA ASP A 72 -6.71 14.00 2.35
C ASP A 72 -5.20 14.17 2.53
N PHE A 73 -4.76 15.43 2.65
CA PHE A 73 -3.35 15.77 2.83
C PHE A 73 -2.76 15.19 4.13
N GLU A 74 -3.49 15.26 5.24
CA GLU A 74 -3.03 14.84 6.56
C GLU A 74 -2.91 13.32 6.65
N ASP A 75 -3.83 12.59 6.01
CA ASP A 75 -3.76 11.14 5.86
C ASP A 75 -2.44 10.73 5.18
N TYR A 76 -2.14 11.33 4.02
CA TYR A 76 -0.89 11.05 3.28
C TYR A 76 0.36 11.42 4.07
N LEU A 77 0.35 12.57 4.76
CA LEU A 77 1.49 13.01 5.55
C LEU A 77 1.75 12.07 6.73
N ALA A 78 0.71 11.69 7.48
CA ALA A 78 0.80 10.73 8.58
C ALA A 78 1.29 9.35 8.08
N GLY A 79 0.78 8.90 6.93
CA GLY A 79 1.23 7.69 6.26
C GLY A 79 2.71 7.75 5.85
N ALA A 80 3.18 8.87 5.30
CA ALA A 80 4.57 9.05 4.90
C ALA A 80 5.52 8.99 6.11
N HIS A 81 5.16 9.64 7.22
CA HIS A 81 5.92 9.54 8.46
C HIS A 81 5.99 8.12 9.01
N ALA A 82 4.87 7.39 9.02
CA ALA A 82 4.84 6.01 9.47
C ALA A 82 5.77 5.12 8.62
N ALA A 83 5.70 5.25 7.28
CA ALA A 83 6.58 4.52 6.37
C ALA A 83 8.07 4.85 6.60
N ARG A 84 8.41 6.13 6.84
CA ARG A 84 9.80 6.55 7.09
C ARG A 84 10.37 5.85 8.33
N GLN A 85 9.59 5.79 9.40
CA GLN A 85 9.99 5.16 10.65
C GLN A 85 10.15 3.64 10.53
N LEU A 86 9.54 3.04 9.51
CA LEU A 86 9.67 1.62 9.19
C LEU A 86 10.70 1.34 8.08
N GLY A 87 11.41 2.37 7.58
CA GLY A 87 12.40 2.22 6.50
C GLY A 87 11.80 1.97 5.11
N GLU A 88 10.50 2.19 4.92
CA GLU A 88 9.76 1.93 3.68
C GLU A 88 9.83 3.13 2.72
N MET A 89 11.04 3.52 2.31
CA MET A 89 11.28 4.81 1.65
C MET A 89 10.54 5.01 0.32
N ASN A 90 10.26 3.94 -0.45
CA ASN A 90 9.38 4.04 -1.62
C ASN A 90 7.98 4.55 -1.24
N GLN A 91 7.41 3.99 -0.18
CA GLN A 91 6.08 4.37 0.28
C GLN A 91 6.07 5.80 0.83
N VAL A 92 7.18 6.25 1.44
CA VAL A 92 7.36 7.65 1.82
C VAL A 92 7.26 8.55 0.59
N TYR A 93 8.04 8.25 -0.44
CA TYR A 93 8.08 9.04 -1.67
C TYR A 93 6.71 9.11 -2.37
N ASP A 94 6.05 7.97 -2.51
CA ASP A 94 4.73 7.87 -3.15
C ASP A 94 3.68 8.70 -2.40
N ARG A 95 3.65 8.57 -1.07
CA ARG A 95 2.68 9.29 -0.22
C ARG A 95 2.92 10.78 -0.19
N LEU A 96 4.18 11.22 -0.09
CA LEU A 96 4.53 12.64 -0.18
C LEU A 96 4.20 13.22 -1.55
N THR A 97 4.37 12.43 -2.62
CA THR A 97 3.97 12.85 -3.97
C THR A 97 2.46 13.05 -4.05
N GLN A 98 1.63 12.20 -3.44
CA GLN A 98 0.19 12.42 -3.36
C GLN A 98 -0.16 13.64 -2.48
N ALA A 99 0.48 13.79 -1.32
CA ALA A 99 0.29 14.96 -0.46
C ALA A 99 0.59 16.27 -1.21
N ALA A 100 1.72 16.34 -1.91
CA ALA A 100 2.13 17.52 -2.69
C ALA A 100 1.15 17.85 -3.84
N ARG A 101 0.48 16.84 -4.41
CA ARG A 101 -0.56 17.04 -5.44
C ARG A 101 -1.84 17.66 -4.86
N LEU A 102 -2.19 17.31 -3.63
CA LEU A 102 -3.35 17.88 -2.93
C LEU A 102 -3.04 19.29 -2.44
N GLN A 103 -1.89 19.47 -1.81
CA GLN A 103 -1.42 20.73 -1.26
C GLN A 103 0.10 20.82 -1.42
N PRO A 104 0.62 21.74 -2.25
CA PRO A 104 2.05 21.93 -2.46
C PRO A 104 2.66 22.68 -1.26
N ASP A 105 2.76 21.97 -0.13
CA ASP A 105 3.40 22.47 1.08
C ASP A 105 4.93 22.45 0.94
N ARG A 106 5.59 23.50 1.45
CA ARG A 106 7.04 23.64 1.33
C ARG A 106 7.79 22.50 2.04
N GLU A 107 7.32 22.06 3.21
CA GLU A 107 7.98 20.99 3.98
C GLU A 107 7.94 19.68 3.20
N VAL A 108 6.79 19.37 2.60
CA VAL A 108 6.62 18.16 1.75
C VAL A 108 7.54 18.21 0.54
N VAL A 109 7.62 19.36 -0.14
CA VAL A 109 8.49 19.54 -1.31
C VAL A 109 9.98 19.45 -0.93
N ASP A 110 10.38 20.10 0.16
CA ASP A 110 11.76 20.05 0.67
C ASP A 110 12.13 18.61 1.08
N TRP A 111 11.18 17.84 1.63
CA TRP A 111 11.38 16.44 1.96
C TRP A 111 11.53 15.56 0.71
N LEU A 112 10.65 15.70 -0.29
CA LEU A 112 10.79 15.00 -1.58
C LEU A 112 12.16 15.27 -2.22
N TRP A 113 12.57 16.54 -2.25
CA TRP A 113 13.87 16.93 -2.77
C TRP A 113 15.03 16.29 -1.99
N SER A 114 14.94 16.24 -0.66
CA SER A 114 15.93 15.55 0.18
C SER A 114 16.03 14.05 -0.14
N ILE A 115 14.90 13.40 -0.44
CA ILE A 115 14.90 11.99 -0.87
C ILE A 115 15.61 11.86 -2.23
N ASP A 116 15.27 12.70 -3.20
CA ASP A 116 15.87 12.68 -4.55
C ASP A 116 17.39 12.93 -4.53
N GLN A 117 17.89 13.68 -3.55
CA GLN A 117 19.33 13.95 -3.37
C GLN A 117 20.07 12.87 -2.57
N SER A 118 19.35 12.00 -1.86
CA SER A 118 19.97 11.07 -0.90
C SER A 118 19.75 9.60 -1.24
N TYR A 119 18.77 9.27 -2.08
CA TYR A 119 18.38 7.89 -2.37
C TYR A 119 18.40 7.61 -3.87
N GLY A 120 18.66 6.35 -4.23
CA GLY A 120 18.56 5.84 -5.59
C GLY A 120 17.65 4.62 -5.67
N GLN A 121 16.98 4.46 -6.82
CA GLN A 121 16.05 3.35 -7.05
C GLN A 121 16.80 2.05 -7.34
N VAL A 122 16.36 0.95 -6.74
CA VAL A 122 16.94 -0.38 -6.92
C VAL A 122 15.86 -1.44 -7.14
N ALA A 123 16.18 -2.44 -7.95
CA ALA A 123 15.42 -3.66 -8.12
C ALA A 123 16.37 -4.86 -8.06
N LEU A 124 16.36 -5.55 -6.93
CA LEU A 124 17.21 -6.69 -6.61
C LEU A 124 16.38 -7.97 -6.65
N ARG A 125 16.85 -9.00 -7.34
CA ARG A 125 16.19 -10.30 -7.45
C ARG A 125 17.17 -11.46 -7.43
N THR A 126 16.71 -12.60 -6.95
CA THR A 126 17.46 -13.86 -7.03
C THR A 126 16.80 -14.84 -7.99
N GLU A 127 17.62 -15.59 -8.72
CA GLU A 127 17.16 -16.68 -9.57
C GLU A 127 17.93 -17.98 -9.26
N PRO A 128 17.24 -19.04 -8.76
CA PRO A 128 15.82 -19.08 -8.38
C PRO A 128 15.49 -18.21 -7.16
N ALA A 129 14.23 -17.80 -7.01
CA ALA A 129 13.77 -16.94 -5.93
C ALA A 129 14.03 -17.58 -4.55
N ARG A 130 15.00 -17.04 -3.83
CA ARG A 130 15.44 -17.53 -2.52
C ARG A 130 16.18 -16.43 -1.78
N GLY A 131 15.98 -16.36 -0.47
CA GLY A 131 16.72 -15.46 0.43
C GLY A 131 18.21 -15.32 0.11
N ASN A 132 18.72 -14.10 0.16
CA ASN A 132 20.12 -13.75 -0.10
C ASN A 132 20.64 -12.72 0.92
N SER A 133 21.89 -12.31 0.81
CA SER A 133 22.45 -11.21 1.60
C SER A 133 22.39 -9.89 0.84
N LEU A 134 22.09 -8.83 1.58
CA LEU A 134 22.37 -7.45 1.18
C LEU A 134 23.26 -6.86 2.28
N ASP A 135 24.40 -6.31 1.88
CA ASP A 135 25.34 -5.66 2.79
C ASP A 135 25.69 -4.28 2.24
N VAL A 136 26.01 -3.36 3.14
CA VAL A 136 26.44 -1.99 2.82
C VAL A 136 27.88 -1.82 3.30
N SER A 137 28.74 -1.20 2.48
CA SER A 137 30.17 -1.00 2.82
C SER A 137 30.34 -0.20 4.11
N ALA A 138 29.49 0.81 4.32
CA ALA A 138 29.46 1.63 5.52
C ALA A 138 28.00 1.94 5.89
N MET A 139 27.60 1.61 7.11
CA MET A 139 26.24 1.90 7.59
C MET A 139 26.01 3.42 7.64
N PRO A 140 24.90 3.94 7.09
CA PRO A 140 24.60 5.36 7.19
C PRO A 140 24.51 5.86 8.64
N PHE A 141 24.86 7.12 8.89
CA PHE A 141 24.72 7.71 10.22
C PHE A 141 23.28 8.11 10.55
N ALA A 142 22.52 8.55 9.54
CA ALA A 142 21.16 9.01 9.72
C ALA A 142 20.22 7.86 10.13
N PRO A 143 19.44 7.98 11.23
CA PRO A 143 18.62 6.89 11.74
C PRO A 143 17.61 6.31 10.73
N ASP A 144 17.00 7.17 9.93
CA ASP A 144 16.04 6.80 8.88
C ASP A 144 16.71 6.04 7.73
N GLN A 145 17.89 6.49 7.29
CA GLN A 145 18.68 5.77 6.29
C GLN A 145 19.11 4.38 6.80
N ARG A 146 19.49 4.25 8.07
CA ARG A 146 19.77 2.94 8.69
C ARG A 146 18.55 2.03 8.68
N SER A 147 17.40 2.55 9.11
CA SER A 147 16.16 1.77 9.10
C SER A 147 15.81 1.31 7.70
N CYS A 148 16.01 2.15 6.69
CA CYS A 148 15.80 1.79 5.28
C CYS A 148 16.69 0.63 4.85
N VAL A 149 17.99 0.69 5.16
CA VAL A 149 18.93 -0.41 4.85
C VAL A 149 18.52 -1.69 5.58
N GLU A 150 18.23 -1.65 6.88
CA GLU A 150 17.85 -2.85 7.64
C GLU A 150 16.54 -3.48 7.13
N THR A 151 15.55 -2.67 6.77
CA THR A 151 14.31 -3.16 6.15
C THR A 151 14.59 -3.83 4.81
N ALA A 152 15.44 -3.24 3.97
CA ALA A 152 15.83 -3.84 2.70
C ALA A 152 16.58 -5.17 2.89
N ARG A 153 17.51 -5.23 3.85
CA ARG A 153 18.24 -6.45 4.21
C ARG A 153 17.30 -7.56 4.67
N GLY A 154 16.34 -7.24 5.54
CA GLY A 154 15.31 -8.18 5.99
C GLY A 154 14.50 -8.76 4.82
N ARG A 155 14.01 -7.90 3.92
CA ARG A 155 13.25 -8.32 2.73
C ARG A 155 14.07 -9.19 1.78
N VAL A 156 15.33 -8.84 1.54
CA VAL A 156 16.26 -9.64 0.72
C VAL A 156 16.57 -10.99 1.37
N ALA A 157 16.77 -11.03 2.69
CA ALA A 157 17.04 -12.27 3.41
C ALA A 157 15.85 -13.23 3.40
N GLU A 158 14.63 -12.70 3.49
CA GLU A 158 13.40 -13.50 3.49
C GLU A 158 13.01 -13.97 2.08
N THR A 159 12.95 -13.04 1.13
CA THR A 159 12.34 -13.31 -0.19
C THR A 159 13.36 -13.47 -1.32
N GLY A 160 14.60 -13.01 -1.10
CA GLY A 160 15.60 -12.92 -2.16
C GLY A 160 15.34 -11.78 -3.14
N ALA A 161 14.43 -10.86 -2.83
CA ALA A 161 14.07 -9.74 -3.68
C ALA A 161 13.84 -8.46 -2.89
N TYR A 162 14.11 -7.32 -3.52
CA TYR A 162 13.78 -6.00 -3.00
C TYR A 162 13.61 -5.02 -4.15
N VAL A 163 12.53 -4.26 -4.13
CA VAL A 163 12.30 -3.15 -5.07
C VAL A 163 11.97 -1.93 -4.23
N GLY A 164 12.78 -0.88 -4.36
CA GLY A 164 12.83 0.16 -3.35
C GLY A 164 13.74 1.33 -3.69
N LEU A 165 13.77 2.29 -2.77
CA LEU A 165 14.79 3.32 -2.68
C LEU A 165 15.80 2.91 -1.61
N LEU A 166 17.08 2.98 -1.93
CA LEU A 166 18.17 2.82 -0.96
C LEU A 166 18.96 4.12 -0.83
N PRO A 167 19.51 4.44 0.36
CA PRO A 167 20.45 5.55 0.50
C PRO A 167 21.63 5.38 -0.44
N ALA A 168 22.13 6.49 -0.98
CA ALA A 168 23.33 6.47 -1.80
C ALA A 168 24.51 5.85 -1.05
N GLY A 169 25.27 5.01 -1.74
CA GLY A 169 26.36 4.25 -1.13
C GLY A 169 26.75 3.02 -1.93
N GLU A 170 27.71 2.28 -1.38
CA GLU A 170 28.20 1.04 -1.94
C GLU A 170 27.57 -0.16 -1.23
N TYR A 171 27.08 -1.10 -2.03
CA TYR A 171 26.34 -2.26 -1.57
C TYR A 171 26.87 -3.53 -2.21
N VAL A 172 26.61 -4.65 -1.55
CA VAL A 172 26.87 -5.99 -2.05
C VAL A 172 25.58 -6.79 -1.94
N PHE A 173 25.07 -7.30 -3.06
CA PHE A 173 23.93 -8.18 -3.11
C PHE A 173 24.39 -9.59 -3.51
N GLY A 174 24.34 -10.52 -2.56
CA GLY A 174 25.02 -11.81 -2.66
C GLY A 174 26.54 -11.64 -2.74
N GLU A 175 27.10 -11.82 -3.94
CA GLU A 175 28.53 -11.62 -4.22
C GLU A 175 28.78 -10.43 -5.19
N GLN A 176 27.71 -9.80 -5.67
CA GLN A 176 27.78 -8.73 -6.65
C GLN A 176 27.82 -7.37 -5.96
N ALA A 177 28.93 -6.65 -6.13
CA ALA A 177 29.03 -5.26 -5.70
C ALA A 177 28.29 -4.33 -6.68
N PHE A 178 27.66 -3.29 -6.15
CA PHE A 178 27.02 -2.23 -6.91
C PHE A 178 26.99 -0.91 -6.12
N THR A 179 26.77 0.18 -6.83
CA THR A 179 26.70 1.52 -6.25
C THR A 179 25.30 2.08 -6.47
N VAL A 180 24.72 2.62 -5.41
CA VAL A 180 23.47 3.41 -5.46
C VAL A 180 23.87 4.87 -5.46
N ALA A 181 23.38 5.62 -6.45
CA ALA A 181 23.59 7.05 -6.54
C ALA A 181 22.25 7.79 -6.74
N PRO A 182 22.10 9.00 -6.19
CA PRO A 182 20.87 9.78 -6.34
C PRO A 182 20.64 10.21 -7.79
N GLY A 183 19.37 10.25 -8.21
CA GLY A 183 18.97 10.73 -9.54
C GLY A 183 19.51 9.93 -10.74
N GLN A 184 20.10 8.74 -10.52
CA GLN A 184 20.57 7.86 -11.58
C GLN A 184 19.49 6.88 -12.06
N VAL A 185 19.77 6.24 -13.21
CA VAL A 185 18.98 5.13 -13.75
C VAL A 185 18.82 4.05 -12.66
N PRO A 186 17.62 3.46 -12.50
CA PRO A 186 17.40 2.40 -11.52
C PRO A 186 18.44 1.28 -11.64
N VAL A 187 18.99 0.85 -10.51
CA VAL A 187 19.92 -0.29 -10.49
C VAL A 187 19.12 -1.58 -10.46
N GLU A 188 19.15 -2.33 -11.56
CA GLU A 188 18.50 -3.63 -11.66
C GLU A 188 19.55 -4.75 -11.61
N LEU A 189 19.43 -5.65 -10.64
CA LEU A 189 20.37 -6.76 -10.45
C LEU A 189 19.64 -8.08 -10.22
N THR A 190 20.06 -9.10 -10.97
CA THR A 190 19.62 -10.48 -10.80
C THR A 190 20.84 -11.35 -10.51
N VAL A 191 20.82 -12.05 -9.38
CA VAL A 191 21.97 -12.88 -8.92
C VAL A 191 21.52 -14.29 -8.53
N ALA A 192 22.45 -15.25 -8.55
CA ALA A 192 22.18 -16.56 -7.98
C ALA A 192 22.11 -16.49 -6.43
N PRO A 193 21.29 -17.32 -5.77
CA PRO A 193 21.28 -17.42 -4.31
C PRO A 193 22.65 -17.84 -3.79
N THR A 194 23.17 -17.12 -2.78
CA THR A 194 24.40 -17.56 -2.11
C THR A 194 24.17 -18.87 -1.37
N LYS A 195 25.14 -19.79 -1.42
CA LYS A 195 25.10 -21.03 -0.62
C LYS A 195 25.18 -20.61 0.84
N GLY A 196 24.07 -20.81 1.59
CA GLY A 196 23.92 -20.35 2.97
C GLY A 196 25.19 -20.54 3.80
N ARG A 197 25.78 -19.43 4.25
CA ARG A 197 26.91 -19.46 5.16
C ARG A 197 26.40 -20.02 6.48
N LYS A 198 26.84 -21.23 6.85
CA LYS A 198 26.48 -21.89 8.11
C LYS A 198 26.69 -20.89 9.26
N PRO A 199 25.70 -20.64 10.14
CA PRO A 199 25.86 -19.73 11.25
C PRO A 199 27.07 -20.18 12.08
N ARG A 200 27.99 -19.25 12.36
CA ARG A 200 29.06 -19.49 13.34
C ARG A 200 28.40 -19.45 14.71
N ASP A 201 28.15 -20.63 15.27
CA ASP A 201 27.83 -20.78 16.70
C ASP A 201 28.92 -20.05 17.51
N ARG A 202 28.48 -19.15 18.39
CA ARG A 202 29.28 -18.57 19.46
C ARG A 202 28.86 -19.21 20.78
#